data_AF-A0A1Q7MCT8-F1
#
_entry.id   AF-A0A1Q7MCT8-F1
#
_cell.length_a   1.000
_cell.length_b   1.000
_cell.length_c   1.000
_cell.angle_alpha   90.00
_cell.angle_beta   90.00
_cell.angle_gamma   90.00
#
_symmetry.space_group_name_H-M   'P 1'
#
loop_
_entity.id
_entity.type
_entity.pdbx_description
1 polymer ?
#
loop_
_entity_poly.entity_id
_entity_poly.type
_entity_poly.pdbx_seq_one_letter_code
_entity_poly.pdbx_strand_id
1 'polypeptide(L)'
;MIRKADPYRDTDVIDTRAPRTNQAIVGALSALAVLTGWWPILGVVAAQLAIGLVFGRRYCLPCLLYFEVIQPRIGEGPLEDSRPPRFANVLGALFLGAATAAYIAGATLVGQALGVLVAGLALLAASTGLCVGCEMYRIAARVRGVRTRRIDSVDLAELGAPVGAGEIVVQFTHPLCTDCRTLEDDLRSAGRTVVTVDVSRRPELARKYGVALVPTAVAVGPGGMVTERLA
;
A
#
# COMPACT_ATOMS: atom_id res chain seq x y z
N MET A 1 -11.75 -0.46 -20.87
CA MET A 1 -10.45 -0.67 -20.19
C MET A 1 -10.61 -1.82 -19.22
N ILE A 2 -9.72 -2.81 -19.27
CA ILE A 2 -9.75 -3.95 -18.34
C ILE A 2 -8.90 -3.56 -17.13
N ARG A 3 -9.54 -3.37 -15.97
CA ARG A 3 -8.84 -3.19 -14.69
C ARG A 3 -8.32 -4.55 -14.23
N LYS A 4 -7.10 -4.61 -13.65
CA LYS A 4 -6.53 -5.81 -13.04
C LYS A 4 -7.13 -6.06 -11.66
N ALA A 5 -7.46 -5.01 -10.92
CA ALA A 5 -8.17 -5.09 -9.64
C ALA A 5 -9.50 -4.32 -9.70
N ASP A 6 -10.58 -4.94 -9.21
CA ASP A 6 -11.84 -4.25 -9.00
C ASP A 6 -11.70 -3.30 -7.79
N PRO A 7 -11.91 -1.98 -7.96
CA PRO A 7 -11.67 -1.00 -6.90
C PRO A 7 -12.60 -1.15 -5.69
N TYR A 8 -13.68 -1.91 -5.78
CA TYR A 8 -14.66 -2.10 -4.71
C TYR A 8 -14.74 -3.52 -4.18
N ARG A 9 -14.22 -4.51 -4.92
CA ARG A 9 -14.16 -5.91 -4.48
C ARG A 9 -12.76 -6.31 -4.00
N ASP A 10 -11.72 -5.88 -4.69
CA ASP A 10 -10.33 -6.21 -4.34
C ASP A 10 -9.78 -5.20 -3.34
N THR A 11 -10.31 -5.23 -2.12
CA THR A 11 -10.08 -4.14 -1.15
C THR A 11 -8.70 -4.15 -0.50
N ASP A 12 -7.91 -5.19 -0.69
CA ASP A 12 -6.57 -5.32 -0.12
C ASP A 12 -5.51 -4.58 -0.92
N VAL A 13 -5.74 -4.36 -2.22
CA VAL A 13 -4.83 -3.61 -3.10
C VAL A 13 -5.45 -2.30 -3.58
N ILE A 14 -4.61 -1.36 -3.95
CA ILE A 14 -5.03 -0.08 -4.50
C ILE A 14 -4.04 0.42 -5.54
N ASP A 15 -4.53 1.08 -6.57
CA ASP A 15 -3.69 1.81 -7.52
C ASP A 15 -2.95 2.94 -6.78
N THR A 16 -1.62 2.95 -6.86
CA THR A 16 -0.72 3.93 -6.20
C THR A 16 -1.09 5.39 -6.47
N ARG A 17 -1.75 5.68 -7.59
CA ARG A 17 -2.19 7.04 -7.94
C ARG A 17 -3.44 7.46 -7.17
N ALA A 18 -4.28 6.52 -6.71
CA ALA A 18 -5.50 6.84 -5.98
C ALA A 18 -5.22 7.48 -4.60
N PRO A 19 -4.33 6.92 -3.75
CA PRO A 19 -3.88 7.60 -2.53
C PRO A 19 -3.28 8.98 -2.82
N ARG A 20 -2.50 9.13 -3.89
CA ARG A 20 -1.91 10.43 -4.26
C ARG A 20 -2.96 11.47 -4.62
N THR A 21 -3.99 11.08 -5.38
CA THR A 21 -5.14 11.96 -5.67
C THR A 21 -5.88 12.35 -4.38
N ASN A 22 -6.09 11.41 -3.46
CA ASN A 22 -6.69 11.70 -2.17
C ASN A 22 -5.84 12.69 -1.36
N GLN A 23 -4.51 12.50 -1.29
CA GLN A 23 -3.60 13.40 -0.60
C GLN A 23 -3.54 14.79 -1.23
N ALA A 24 -3.63 14.89 -2.57
CA ALA A 24 -3.70 16.17 -3.26
C ALA A 24 -4.95 16.97 -2.83
N ILE A 25 -6.11 16.30 -2.76
CA ILE A 25 -7.38 16.93 -2.35
C ILE A 25 -7.36 17.31 -0.87
N VAL A 26 -6.97 16.38 0.01
CA VAL A 26 -6.84 16.64 1.45
C VAL A 26 -5.89 17.80 1.71
N GLY A 27 -4.72 17.79 1.07
CA GLY A 27 -3.71 18.83 1.21
C GLY A 27 -4.18 20.18 0.70
N ALA A 28 -4.79 20.24 -0.49
CA ALA A 28 -5.31 21.47 -1.07
C ALA A 28 -6.45 22.08 -0.24
N LEU A 29 -7.41 21.27 0.22
CA LEU A 29 -8.51 21.75 1.06
C LEU A 29 -8.02 22.18 2.44
N SER A 30 -7.05 21.47 3.04
CA SER A 30 -6.46 21.88 4.32
C SER A 30 -5.67 23.18 4.19
N ALA A 31 -4.89 23.33 3.10
CA ALA A 31 -4.18 24.57 2.80
C ALA A 31 -5.17 25.73 2.58
N LEU A 32 -6.24 25.51 1.82
CA LEU A 32 -7.29 26.51 1.61
C LEU A 32 -7.91 26.95 2.95
N ALA A 33 -8.24 26.01 3.82
CA ALA A 33 -8.80 26.29 5.14
C ALA A 33 -7.86 27.18 5.99
N VAL A 34 -6.57 26.85 6.01
CA VAL A 34 -5.55 27.58 6.76
C VAL A 34 -5.32 28.99 6.17
N LEU A 35 -5.22 29.10 4.85
CA LEU A 35 -4.92 30.37 4.17
C LEU A 35 -6.10 31.35 4.22
N THR A 36 -7.33 30.84 4.15
CA THR A 36 -8.55 31.67 4.21
C THR A 36 -9.06 31.89 5.63
N GLY A 37 -8.57 31.10 6.60
CA GLY A 37 -9.09 31.07 7.97
C GLY A 37 -10.42 30.33 8.12
N TRP A 38 -10.99 29.77 7.05
CA TRP A 38 -12.26 29.05 7.09
C TRP A 38 -12.07 27.61 7.58
N TRP A 39 -11.79 27.47 8.88
CA TRP A 39 -11.49 26.21 9.54
C TRP A 39 -12.55 25.09 9.46
N PRO A 40 -13.87 25.34 9.28
CA PRO A 40 -14.85 24.26 9.12
C PRO A 40 -14.54 23.31 7.96
N ILE A 41 -13.78 23.75 6.95
CA ILE A 41 -13.27 22.90 5.87
C ILE A 41 -12.45 21.73 6.43
N LEU A 42 -11.63 21.95 7.48
CA LEU A 42 -10.85 20.88 8.12
C LEU A 42 -11.76 19.78 8.68
N GLY A 43 -12.89 20.19 9.28
CA GLY A 43 -13.89 19.27 9.82
C GLY A 43 -14.58 18.46 8.73
N VAL A 44 -14.91 19.10 7.59
CA VAL A 44 -15.48 18.40 6.42
C VAL A 44 -14.50 17.38 5.87
N VAL A 45 -13.21 17.73 5.72
CA VAL A 45 -12.18 16.81 5.24
C VAL A 45 -11.97 15.65 6.23
N ALA A 46 -11.95 15.94 7.54
CA ALA A 46 -11.87 14.90 8.58
C ALA A 46 -13.06 13.93 8.49
N ALA A 47 -14.27 14.46 8.36
CA ALA A 47 -15.48 13.66 8.19
C ALA A 47 -15.44 12.81 6.92
N GLN A 48 -15.00 13.38 5.79
CA GLN A 48 -14.89 12.66 4.52
C GLN A 48 -13.89 11.50 4.59
N LEU A 49 -12.76 11.69 5.29
CA LEU A 49 -11.80 10.61 5.57
C LEU A 49 -12.42 9.54 6.47
N ALA A 50 -13.08 9.94 7.55
CA ALA A 50 -13.74 9.01 8.47
C ALA A 50 -14.83 8.17 7.78
N ILE A 51 -15.68 8.81 6.96
CA ILE A 51 -16.72 8.15 6.16
C ILE A 51 -16.09 7.11 5.22
N GLY A 52 -15.04 7.48 4.48
CA GLY A 52 -14.34 6.54 3.60
C GLY A 52 -13.67 5.37 4.33
N LEU A 53 -13.18 5.61 5.56
CA LEU A 53 -12.57 4.58 6.40
C LEU A 53 -13.60 3.58 6.95
N VAL A 54 -14.78 4.06 7.35
CA VAL A 54 -15.84 3.27 7.98
C VAL A 54 -16.70 2.55 6.95
N PHE A 55 -17.18 3.26 5.93
CA PHE A 55 -18.11 2.73 4.94
C PHE A 55 -17.42 2.22 3.66
N GLY A 56 -16.11 2.45 3.54
CA GLY A 56 -15.28 1.97 2.44
C GLY A 56 -15.19 2.94 1.26
N ARG A 57 -14.43 2.51 0.23
CA ARG A 57 -14.02 3.35 -0.92
C ARG A 57 -15.18 3.94 -1.72
N ARG A 58 -16.36 3.29 -1.71
CA ARG A 58 -17.56 3.80 -2.41
C ARG A 58 -18.09 5.11 -1.84
N TYR A 59 -17.75 5.43 -0.58
CA TYR A 59 -18.16 6.67 0.08
C TYR A 59 -16.99 7.67 0.20
N CYS A 60 -15.84 7.34 -0.37
CA CYS A 60 -14.69 8.22 -0.46
C CYS A 60 -14.78 9.04 -1.77
N LEU A 61 -15.23 10.29 -1.71
CA LEU A 61 -15.38 11.17 -2.89
C LEU A 61 -14.08 11.32 -3.69
N PRO A 62 -12.90 11.54 -3.06
CA PRO A 62 -11.63 11.53 -3.79
C PRO A 62 -11.33 10.19 -4.49
N CYS A 63 -11.73 9.07 -3.86
CA CYS A 63 -11.55 7.74 -4.43
C CYS A 63 -12.47 7.54 -5.64
N LEU A 64 -13.74 7.96 -5.56
CA LEU A 64 -14.67 7.94 -6.69
C LEU A 64 -14.16 8.80 -7.85
N LEU A 65 -13.66 10.00 -7.55
CA LEU A 65 -13.02 10.84 -8.56
C LEU A 65 -11.87 10.10 -9.24
N TYR A 66 -11.02 9.43 -8.47
CA TYR A 66 -9.93 8.68 -9.09
C TYR A 66 -10.45 7.50 -9.92
N PHE A 67 -11.23 6.59 -9.34
CA PHE A 67 -11.59 5.33 -9.99
C PHE A 67 -12.61 5.49 -11.11
N GLU A 68 -13.58 6.39 -10.98
CA GLU A 68 -14.66 6.54 -11.97
C GLU A 68 -14.39 7.63 -13.01
N VAL A 69 -13.48 8.57 -12.72
CA VAL A 69 -13.25 9.72 -13.59
C VAL A 69 -11.81 9.71 -14.12
N ILE A 70 -10.80 9.63 -13.26
CA ILE A 70 -9.40 9.77 -13.68
C ILE A 70 -8.86 8.47 -14.31
N GLN A 71 -8.90 7.36 -13.57
CA GLN A 71 -8.35 6.07 -13.96
C GLN A 71 -8.87 5.59 -15.33
N PRO A 72 -10.18 5.69 -15.67
CA PRO A 72 -10.70 5.29 -16.98
C PRO A 72 -10.04 5.98 -18.17
N ARG A 73 -9.47 7.18 -17.96
CA ARG A 73 -8.83 7.98 -19.00
C ARG A 73 -7.32 7.75 -19.11
N ILE A 74 -6.65 7.46 -18.01
CA ILE A 74 -5.18 7.35 -17.96
C ILE A 74 -4.67 5.91 -17.78
N GLY A 75 -5.57 4.94 -17.63
CA GLY A 75 -5.22 3.55 -17.33
C GLY A 75 -4.91 3.30 -15.85
N GLU A 76 -4.94 2.02 -15.48
CA GLU A 76 -4.56 1.55 -14.15
C GLU A 76 -3.04 1.65 -13.95
N GLY A 77 -2.63 2.27 -12.86
CA GLY A 77 -1.23 2.34 -12.44
C GLY A 77 -0.76 1.08 -11.69
N PRO A 78 0.47 1.10 -11.17
CA PRO A 78 0.96 0.04 -10.28
C PRO A 78 0.04 -0.12 -9.07
N LEU A 79 -0.25 -1.38 -8.73
CA LEU A 79 -1.03 -1.75 -7.54
C LEU A 79 -0.10 -1.95 -6.34
N GLU A 80 -0.48 -1.37 -5.20
CA GLU A 80 0.18 -1.50 -3.90
C GLU A 80 -0.80 -1.99 -2.81
N ASP A 81 -0.28 -2.39 -1.65
CA ASP A 81 -1.09 -2.72 -0.47
C ASP A 81 -1.89 -1.49 -0.01
N SER A 82 -3.19 -1.66 0.22
CA SER A 82 -4.10 -0.60 0.66
C SER A 82 -3.97 -0.25 2.15
N ARG A 83 -3.36 -1.11 2.98
CA ARG A 83 -3.29 -0.95 4.44
C ARG A 83 -2.45 0.28 4.86
N PRO A 84 -1.25 0.54 4.31
CA PRO A 84 -0.49 1.73 4.67
C PRO A 84 -1.22 3.04 4.32
N PRO A 85 -1.78 3.22 3.10
CA PRO A 85 -2.60 4.40 2.79
C PRO A 85 -3.85 4.56 3.67
N ARG A 86 -4.52 3.46 4.04
CA ARG A 86 -5.64 3.51 4.99
C ARG A 86 -5.19 3.99 6.37
N PHE A 87 -4.05 3.53 6.87
CA PHE A 87 -3.48 4.02 8.13
C PHE A 87 -3.14 5.52 8.05
N ALA A 88 -2.58 5.98 6.93
CA ALA A 88 -2.34 7.41 6.72
C ALA A 88 -3.64 8.23 6.75
N ASN A 89 -4.74 7.72 6.17
CA ASN A 89 -6.05 8.37 6.25
C ASN A 89 -6.62 8.40 7.67
N VAL A 90 -6.36 7.39 8.51
CA VAL A 90 -6.73 7.40 9.94
C VAL A 90 -6.02 8.55 10.65
N LEU A 91 -4.71 8.68 10.45
CA LEU A 91 -3.95 9.80 11.02
C LEU A 91 -4.49 11.15 10.52
N GLY A 92 -4.77 11.27 9.22
CA GLY A 92 -5.38 12.48 8.65
C GLY A 92 -6.71 12.83 9.32
N ALA A 93 -7.61 11.86 9.49
CA ALA A 93 -8.89 12.08 10.16
C ALA A 93 -8.70 12.50 11.63
N LEU A 94 -7.77 11.89 12.36
CA LEU A 94 -7.47 12.23 13.75
C LEU A 94 -6.90 13.64 13.89
N PHE A 95 -5.89 14.00 13.09
CA PHE A 95 -5.26 15.32 13.18
C PHE A 95 -6.20 16.44 12.73
N LEU A 96 -6.96 16.25 11.65
CA LEU A 96 -7.94 17.23 11.20
C LEU A 96 -9.15 17.33 12.14
N GLY A 97 -9.58 16.21 12.73
CA GLY A 97 -10.60 16.19 13.77
C GLY A 97 -10.14 16.95 15.02
N ALA A 98 -8.90 16.71 15.47
CA ALA A 98 -8.29 17.44 16.58
C ALA A 98 -8.11 18.93 16.27
N ALA A 99 -7.72 19.28 15.03
CA ALA A 99 -7.65 20.67 14.58
C ALA A 99 -9.01 21.36 14.67
N THR A 100 -10.05 20.69 14.20
CA THR A 100 -11.44 21.17 14.25
C THR A 100 -11.91 21.36 15.69
N ALA A 101 -11.65 20.39 16.57
CA ALA A 101 -11.97 20.48 17.99
C ALA A 101 -11.23 21.64 18.67
N ALA A 102 -9.95 21.86 18.34
CA ALA A 102 -9.18 22.97 18.85
C ALA A 102 -9.76 24.33 18.43
N TYR A 103 -10.21 24.48 17.17
CA TYR A 103 -10.90 25.69 16.73
C TYR A 103 -12.22 25.91 17.48
N ILE A 104 -13.02 24.86 17.68
CA ILE A 104 -14.28 24.93 18.45
C ILE A 104 -14.00 25.35 19.91
N ALA A 105 -12.93 24.84 20.50
CA ALA A 105 -12.51 25.16 21.87
C ALA A 105 -11.81 26.55 21.99
N GLY A 106 -11.64 27.29 20.89
CA GLY A 106 -10.96 28.59 20.88
C GLY A 106 -9.42 28.52 20.88
N ALA A 107 -8.84 27.32 20.84
CA ALA A 107 -7.39 27.09 20.73
C ALA A 107 -6.91 27.24 19.27
N THR A 108 -7.07 28.43 18.71
CA THR A 108 -6.85 28.74 17.28
C THR A 108 -5.44 28.40 16.79
N LEU A 109 -4.41 28.70 17.57
CA LEU A 109 -3.01 28.36 17.22
C LEU A 109 -2.79 26.86 17.07
N VAL A 110 -3.40 26.05 17.95
CA VAL A 110 -3.31 24.59 17.88
C VAL A 110 -4.04 24.07 16.64
N GLY A 111 -5.26 24.58 16.40
CA GLY A 111 -6.03 24.25 15.19
C GLY A 111 -5.27 24.58 13.90
N GLN A 112 -4.67 25.77 13.84
CA GLN A 112 -3.90 26.22 12.69
C GLN A 112 -2.63 25.39 12.49
N ALA A 113 -1.86 25.13 13.55
CA ALA A 113 -0.65 24.33 13.49
C ALA A 113 -0.93 22.90 12.97
N LEU A 114 -1.99 22.27 13.46
CA LEU A 114 -2.42 20.96 12.99
C LEU A 114 -2.89 20.99 11.52
N GLY A 115 -3.64 22.03 11.12
CA GLY A 115 -4.05 22.23 9.73
C GLY A 115 -2.85 22.38 8.78
N VAL A 116 -1.87 23.20 9.16
CA VAL A 116 -0.61 23.39 8.40
C VAL A 116 0.17 22.09 8.29
N LEU A 117 0.29 21.35 9.40
CA LEU A 117 0.98 20.05 9.43
C LEU A 117 0.35 19.07 8.44
N VAL A 118 -0.98 18.90 8.49
CA VAL A 118 -1.68 17.98 7.58
C VAL A 118 -1.57 18.47 6.13
N ALA A 119 -1.75 19.75 5.87
CA ALA A 119 -1.61 20.32 4.53
C ALA A 119 -0.22 20.04 3.95
N GLY A 120 0.84 20.32 4.71
CA GLY A 120 2.23 20.10 4.29
C GLY A 120 2.53 18.63 4.01
N LEU A 121 2.17 17.72 4.92
CA LEU A 121 2.41 16.29 4.75
C LEU A 121 1.61 15.68 3.59
N ALA A 122 0.36 16.09 3.41
CA ALA A 122 -0.49 15.61 2.33
C ALA A 122 0.02 16.11 0.96
N LEU A 123 0.41 17.38 0.85
CA LEU A 123 0.98 17.92 -0.38
C LEU A 123 2.36 17.33 -0.69
N LEU A 124 3.19 17.05 0.33
CA LEU A 124 4.44 16.31 0.16
C LEU A 124 4.17 14.92 -0.42
N ALA A 125 3.21 14.17 0.15
CA ALA A 125 2.85 12.84 -0.35
C ALA A 125 2.27 12.88 -1.77
N ALA A 126 1.47 13.89 -2.10
CA ALA A 126 0.89 14.08 -3.43
C ALA A 126 1.95 14.37 -4.50
N SER A 127 2.96 15.19 -4.18
CA SER A 127 3.99 15.65 -5.11
C SER A 127 5.16 14.68 -5.26
N THR A 128 5.61 14.07 -4.17
CA THR A 128 6.82 13.21 -4.15
C THR A 128 6.50 11.73 -4.11
N GLY A 129 5.29 11.35 -3.70
CA GLY A 129 4.95 9.97 -3.34
C GLY A 129 5.44 9.54 -1.96
N LEU A 130 6.19 10.39 -1.23
CA LEU A 130 6.63 10.11 0.13
C LEU A 130 5.50 10.37 1.12
N CYS A 131 4.81 9.30 1.54
CA CYS A 131 3.79 9.38 2.58
C CYS A 131 4.36 8.94 3.94
N VAL A 132 4.58 9.90 4.84
CA VAL A 132 5.12 9.65 6.19
C VAL A 132 4.23 8.66 6.97
N GLY A 133 2.91 8.72 6.79
CA GLY A 133 1.97 7.75 7.38
C GLY A 133 2.22 6.31 6.91
N CYS A 134 2.46 6.12 5.62
CA CYS A 134 2.77 4.80 5.06
C CYS A 134 4.11 4.26 5.59
N GLU A 135 5.13 5.11 5.71
CA GLU A 135 6.43 4.70 6.26
C GLU A 135 6.34 4.34 7.76
N MET A 136 5.59 5.13 8.55
CA MET A 136 5.32 4.78 9.95
C MET A 136 4.62 3.43 10.07
N TYR A 137 3.64 3.13 9.21
CA TYR A 137 2.99 1.83 9.18
C TYR A 137 3.98 0.70 8.87
N ARG A 138 4.83 0.86 7.86
CA ARG A 138 5.85 -0.13 7.48
C ARG A 138 6.84 -0.38 8.61
N ILE A 139 7.32 0.68 9.27
CA ILE A 139 8.22 0.58 10.42
C ILE A 139 7.53 -0.14 11.58
N ALA A 140 6.30 0.24 11.93
CA ALA A 140 5.54 -0.39 12.99
C ALA A 140 5.28 -1.88 12.71
N ALA A 141 4.98 -2.25 11.46
CA ALA A 141 4.82 -3.64 11.05
C ALA A 141 6.11 -4.44 11.24
N ARG A 142 7.28 -3.88 10.86
CA ARG A 142 8.59 -4.51 11.08
C ARG A 142 8.88 -4.71 12.58
N VAL A 143 8.58 -3.71 13.42
CA VAL A 143 8.81 -3.76 14.88
C VAL A 143 7.91 -4.79 15.56
N ARG A 144 6.65 -4.94 15.13
CA ARG A 144 5.69 -5.90 15.68
C ARG A 144 6.01 -7.37 15.39
N GLY A 145 7.18 -7.67 14.83
CA GLY A 145 7.60 -9.04 14.61
C GLY A 145 6.93 -9.69 13.40
N VAL A 146 6.44 -8.90 12.44
CA VAL A 146 6.29 -9.35 11.05
C VAL A 146 7.70 -9.52 10.47
N ARG A 147 8.45 -10.48 11.04
CA ARG A 147 9.75 -10.92 10.57
C ARG A 147 9.45 -12.06 9.63
N THR A 148 9.77 -11.88 8.36
CA THR A 148 9.99 -13.01 7.46
C THR A 148 10.95 -13.96 8.16
N ARG A 149 10.52 -15.19 8.44
CA ARG A 149 11.48 -16.21 8.87
C ARG A 149 12.50 -16.37 7.74
N ARG A 150 13.76 -16.63 8.10
CA ARG A 150 14.75 -17.00 7.09
C ARG A 150 14.27 -18.32 6.48
N ILE A 151 14.15 -18.33 5.16
CA ILE A 151 13.90 -19.57 4.42
C ILE A 151 15.29 -20.16 4.25
N ASP A 152 15.59 -21.20 5.02
CA ASP A 152 16.89 -21.89 4.95
C ASP A 152 16.85 -23.02 3.91
N SER A 153 15.68 -23.62 3.73
CA SER A 153 15.42 -24.65 2.72
C SER A 153 13.98 -24.60 2.20
N VAL A 154 13.79 -25.14 1.01
CA VAL A 154 12.53 -25.25 0.30
C VAL A 154 12.37 -26.67 -0.23
N ASP A 155 11.17 -27.23 -0.10
CA ASP A 155 10.83 -28.54 -0.65
C ASP A 155 10.40 -28.34 -2.11
N LEU A 156 11.35 -28.53 -3.03
CA LEU A 156 11.14 -28.31 -4.46
C LEU A 156 10.08 -29.26 -5.04
N ALA A 157 9.91 -30.46 -4.47
CA ALA A 157 8.90 -31.41 -4.93
C ALA A 157 7.48 -30.96 -4.56
N GLU A 158 7.28 -30.45 -3.34
CA GLU A 158 6.00 -29.89 -2.88
C GLU A 158 5.56 -28.64 -3.67
N LEU A 159 6.54 -27.91 -4.21
CA LEU A 159 6.32 -26.74 -5.06
C LEU A 159 6.11 -27.10 -6.54
N GLY A 160 6.29 -28.36 -6.93
CA GLY A 160 6.17 -28.81 -8.32
C GLY A 160 7.30 -28.28 -9.21
N ALA A 161 8.48 -28.04 -8.65
CA ALA A 161 9.64 -27.60 -9.42
C ALA A 161 10.13 -28.71 -10.36
N PRO A 162 10.59 -28.38 -11.57
CA PRO A 162 11.09 -29.37 -12.52
C PRO A 162 12.30 -30.13 -11.95
N VAL A 163 12.21 -31.46 -11.97
CA VAL A 163 13.25 -32.37 -11.47
C VAL A 163 14.48 -32.29 -12.39
N GLY A 164 15.66 -32.05 -11.81
CA GLY A 164 16.93 -31.99 -12.55
C GLY A 164 17.30 -30.61 -13.12
N ALA A 165 16.52 -29.56 -12.84
CA ALA A 165 16.98 -28.19 -13.07
C ALA A 165 18.10 -27.84 -12.06
N GLY A 166 19.04 -27.00 -12.47
CA GLY A 166 20.14 -26.52 -11.63
C GLY A 166 19.66 -25.65 -10.47
N GLU A 167 20.20 -24.44 -10.34
CA GLU A 167 19.66 -23.48 -9.37
C GLU A 167 18.28 -22.96 -9.84
N ILE A 168 17.28 -23.03 -8.97
CA ILE A 168 15.90 -22.61 -9.23
C ILE A 168 15.54 -21.46 -8.31
N VAL A 169 14.86 -20.44 -8.83
CA VAL A 169 14.34 -19.35 -8.01
C VAL A 169 12.90 -19.66 -7.60
N VAL A 170 12.64 -19.73 -6.31
CA VAL A 170 11.29 -19.84 -5.75
C VAL A 170 10.81 -18.46 -5.36
N GLN A 171 9.74 -18.00 -6.02
CA GLN A 171 9.14 -16.69 -5.78
C GLN A 171 7.75 -16.85 -5.18
N PHE A 172 7.55 -16.35 -3.96
CA PHE A 172 6.21 -16.17 -3.39
C PHE A 172 5.61 -14.88 -3.97
N THR A 173 4.44 -15.03 -4.61
CA THR A 173 3.78 -13.99 -5.41
C THR A 173 2.31 -13.84 -5.02
N HIS A 174 1.65 -12.83 -5.58
CA HIS A 174 0.21 -12.62 -5.47
C HIS A 174 -0.31 -12.05 -6.81
N PRO A 175 -1.50 -12.47 -7.31
CA PRO A 175 -1.98 -12.09 -8.66
C PRO A 175 -2.13 -10.58 -8.86
N LEU A 176 -2.38 -9.85 -7.78
CA LEU A 176 -2.56 -8.39 -7.81
C LEU A 176 -1.27 -7.60 -7.51
N CYS A 177 -0.17 -8.27 -7.17
CA CYS A 177 1.09 -7.63 -6.83
C CYS A 177 1.84 -7.22 -8.11
N THR A 178 2.05 -5.91 -8.30
CA THR A 178 2.76 -5.42 -9.49
C THR A 178 4.26 -5.70 -9.39
N ASP A 179 4.87 -5.43 -8.24
CA ASP A 179 6.29 -5.70 -8.00
C ASP A 179 6.64 -7.18 -8.17
N CYS A 180 5.70 -8.09 -7.85
CA CYS A 180 5.90 -9.52 -8.05
C CYS A 180 5.98 -9.89 -9.53
N ARG A 181 5.17 -9.28 -10.39
CA ARG A 181 5.26 -9.50 -11.84
C ARG A 181 6.54 -8.92 -12.42
N THR A 182 6.89 -7.69 -12.02
CA THR A 182 8.15 -7.06 -12.45
C THR A 182 9.35 -7.93 -12.07
N LEU A 183 9.41 -8.40 -10.82
CA LEU A 183 10.48 -9.28 -10.37
C LEU A 183 10.51 -10.60 -11.13
N GLU A 184 9.34 -11.20 -11.40
CA GLU A 184 9.26 -12.45 -12.17
C GLU A 184 9.81 -12.26 -13.59
N ASP A 185 9.41 -11.18 -14.26
CA ASP A 185 9.86 -10.83 -15.61
C ASP A 185 11.38 -10.57 -15.63
N ASP A 186 11.90 -9.81 -14.67
CA ASP A 186 13.33 -9.52 -14.53
C ASP A 186 14.13 -10.82 -14.35
N LEU A 187 13.70 -11.71 -13.44
CA LEU A 187 14.36 -12.99 -13.17
C LEU A 187 14.33 -13.92 -14.39
N ARG A 188 13.18 -14.04 -15.05
CA ARG A 188 13.04 -14.87 -16.26
C ARG A 188 13.89 -14.32 -17.41
N SER A 189 13.94 -12.99 -17.58
CA SER A 189 14.76 -12.34 -18.61
C SER A 189 16.27 -12.53 -18.38
N ALA A 190 16.69 -12.65 -17.12
CA ALA A 190 18.05 -13.03 -16.73
C ALA A 190 18.36 -14.53 -16.92
N GLY A 191 17.43 -15.31 -17.50
CA GLY A 191 17.60 -16.74 -17.77
C GLY A 191 17.43 -17.64 -16.55
N ARG A 192 16.89 -17.13 -15.44
CA ARG A 192 16.63 -17.93 -14.24
C ARG A 192 15.39 -18.82 -14.44
N THR A 193 15.45 -20.04 -13.91
CA THR A 193 14.26 -20.90 -13.81
C THR A 193 13.45 -20.47 -12.59
N VAL A 194 12.26 -19.90 -12.79
CA VAL A 194 11.42 -19.36 -11.72
C VAL A 194 10.21 -20.24 -11.46
N VAL A 195 10.01 -20.64 -10.21
CA VAL A 195 8.81 -21.34 -9.70
C VAL A 195 8.05 -20.38 -8.80
N THR A 196 6.82 -20.04 -9.20
CA THR A 196 5.99 -19.10 -8.47
C THR A 196 5.01 -19.79 -7.53
N VAL A 197 4.93 -19.32 -6.29
CA VAL A 197 3.94 -19.74 -5.28
C VAL A 197 2.95 -18.60 -5.07
N ASP A 198 1.75 -18.73 -5.64
CA ASP A 198 0.65 -17.78 -5.42
C ASP A 198 0.08 -17.95 -3.99
N VAL A 199 0.39 -17.00 -3.11
CA VAL A 199 -0.01 -17.05 -1.70
C VAL A 199 -1.51 -16.86 -1.50
N SER A 200 -2.25 -16.36 -2.50
CA SER A 200 -3.71 -16.27 -2.46
C SER A 200 -4.37 -17.65 -2.63
N ARG A 201 -3.72 -18.54 -3.40
CA ARG A 201 -4.19 -19.90 -3.66
C ARG A 201 -3.61 -20.92 -2.66
N ARG A 202 -2.37 -20.70 -2.19
CA ARG A 202 -1.64 -21.59 -1.27
C ARG A 202 -1.15 -20.87 0.00
N PRO A 203 -2.05 -20.28 0.81
CA PRO A 203 -1.67 -19.52 2.02
C PRO A 203 -0.97 -20.37 3.09
N GLU A 204 -1.17 -21.68 3.09
CA GLU A 204 -0.49 -22.65 3.95
C GLU A 204 1.01 -22.70 3.68
N LEU A 205 1.44 -22.58 2.43
CA LEU A 205 2.87 -22.54 2.09
C LEU A 205 3.51 -21.25 2.56
N ALA A 206 2.83 -20.11 2.41
CA ALA A 206 3.31 -18.84 2.95
C ALA A 206 3.52 -18.93 4.47
N ARG A 207 2.58 -19.55 5.20
CA ARG A 207 2.74 -19.80 6.65
C ARG A 207 3.88 -20.76 6.96
N LYS A 208 4.00 -21.88 6.24
CA LYS A 208 5.05 -22.90 6.41
C LYS A 208 6.45 -22.28 6.30
N TYR A 209 6.66 -21.48 5.25
CA TYR A 209 7.94 -20.83 4.99
C TYR A 209 8.10 -19.47 5.69
N GLY A 210 7.12 -19.04 6.49
CA GLY A 210 7.15 -17.77 7.22
C GLY A 210 7.22 -16.54 6.32
N VAL A 211 6.62 -16.62 5.14
CA VAL A 211 6.49 -15.51 4.18
C VAL A 211 5.33 -14.63 4.63
N ALA A 212 5.68 -13.41 5.06
CA ALA A 212 4.70 -12.44 5.53
C ALA A 212 4.38 -11.35 4.50
N LEU A 213 5.27 -11.12 3.53
CA LEU A 213 5.18 -10.10 2.50
C LEU A 213 5.62 -10.70 1.17
N VAL A 214 4.99 -10.26 0.08
CA VAL A 214 5.38 -10.59 -1.30
C VAL A 214 5.77 -9.29 -2.04
N PRO A 215 6.69 -9.36 -3.03
CA PRO A 215 7.42 -10.55 -3.44
C PRO A 215 8.46 -11.00 -2.40
N THR A 216 8.60 -12.30 -2.22
CA THR A 216 9.77 -12.91 -1.54
C THR A 216 10.36 -13.90 -2.53
N ALA A 217 11.65 -13.81 -2.83
CA ALA A 217 12.31 -14.67 -3.81
C ALA A 217 13.63 -15.21 -3.27
N VAL A 218 13.84 -16.52 -3.39
CA VAL A 218 15.06 -17.22 -2.97
C VAL A 218 15.57 -18.11 -4.09
N ALA A 219 16.88 -18.10 -4.34
CA ALA A 219 17.53 -19.09 -5.16
C ALA A 219 17.78 -20.36 -4.32
N VAL A 220 17.49 -21.51 -4.92
CA VAL A 220 17.49 -22.80 -4.26
C VAL A 220 18.31 -23.77 -5.11
N GLY A 221 19.30 -24.40 -4.49
CA GLY A 221 20.11 -25.43 -5.14
C GLY A 221 19.35 -26.76 -5.29
N PRO A 222 19.92 -27.74 -5.99
CA PRO A 222 19.26 -29.03 -6.28
C PRO A 222 18.82 -29.81 -5.03
N GLY A 223 19.50 -29.62 -3.90
CA GLY A 223 19.17 -30.25 -2.62
C GLY A 223 18.10 -29.52 -1.79
N GLY A 224 17.44 -28.49 -2.34
CA GLY A 224 16.44 -27.71 -1.63
C GLY A 224 17.00 -26.65 -0.68
N MET A 225 18.32 -26.49 -0.59
CA MET A 225 18.96 -25.47 0.26
C MET A 225 18.95 -24.10 -0.43
N VAL A 226 18.63 -23.06 0.33
CA VAL A 226 18.68 -21.68 -0.17
C VAL A 226 20.12 -21.22 -0.33
N THR A 227 20.49 -20.84 -1.56
CA THR A 227 21.83 -20.37 -1.93
C THR A 227 21.92 -18.84 -1.89
N GLU A 228 20.85 -18.15 -2.29
CA GLU A 228 20.80 -16.69 -2.36
C GLU A 228 19.38 -16.18 -2.05
N ARG A 229 19.26 -14.98 -1.46
CA ARG A 229 17.97 -14.28 -1.30
C ARG A 229 17.92 -13.10 -2.26
N LEU A 230 16.93 -13.11 -3.14
CA LEU A 230 16.78 -12.18 -4.26
C LEU A 230 15.74 -11.09 -3.95
N ALA A 231 14.75 -11.39 -3.10
CA ALA A 231 13.77 -10.45 -2.55
C ALA A 231 13.27 -10.91 -1.17
#